data_AF-A0A4Q0I6W7-F1
#
_entry.id   AF-A0A4Q0I6W7-F1
#
_cell.length_a   1.000
_cell.length_b   1.000
_cell.length_c   1.000
_cell.angle_alpha   90.00
_cell.angle_beta   90.00
_cell.angle_gamma   90.00
#
_symmetry.space_group_name_H-M   'P 1'
#
loop_
_entity.id
_entity.type
_entity.pdbx_description
1 polymer ?
#
loop_
_entity_poly.entity_id
_entity_poly.type
_entity_poly.pdbx_seq_one_letter_code
_entity_poly.pdbx_strand_id
1 'polypeptide(L)'
;MEKYPKRILISLILLCSIVICSSVSVFAASKTLFSSLQVQEKTNWCWASVARQNGYWWANYNEPITSYPRTQTDIVIHVKGGIVNQGANGSEQVDANKYGAYDHSKANLTAGTGSLSYSTIKAYIEQGKPLAVTQVYNDLSSAHNILVTGYSDGTGYQNVVYCDPFDGNKYTMSYTTFCNGWMPNYFWGYSVYWWNWS
;
A
#
# COMPACT_ATOMS: atom_id res chain seq x y z
N MET A 1 -33.50 -60.20 4.75
CA MET A 1 -32.33 -59.37 5.12
C MET A 1 -31.42 -59.26 3.92
N GLU A 2 -31.55 -58.17 3.17
CA GLU A 2 -30.80 -57.93 1.93
C GLU A 2 -29.36 -57.53 2.30
N LYS A 3 -28.38 -58.35 1.88
CA LYS A 3 -26.95 -58.07 2.10
C LYS A 3 -26.52 -57.00 1.10
N TYR A 4 -26.37 -55.75 1.55
CA TYR A 4 -25.69 -54.73 0.77
C TYR A 4 -24.31 -55.26 0.32
N PRO A 5 -23.96 -55.19 -0.98
CA PRO A 5 -22.70 -55.72 -1.46
C PRO A 5 -21.55 -54.90 -0.87
N LYS A 6 -20.61 -55.56 -0.18
CA LYS A 6 -19.45 -54.95 0.52
C LYS A 6 -18.69 -53.89 -0.31
N ARG A 7 -18.76 -53.97 -1.64
CA ARG A 7 -18.17 -53.01 -2.59
C ARG A 7 -18.84 -51.63 -2.56
N ILE A 8 -20.16 -51.55 -2.41
CA ILE A 8 -20.90 -50.28 -2.30
C ILE A 8 -20.58 -49.57 -0.98
N LEU A 9 -20.44 -50.34 0.10
CA LEU A 9 -20.09 -49.79 1.42
C LEU A 9 -18.67 -49.22 1.45
N ILE A 10 -17.70 -49.89 0.82
CA ILE A 10 -16.30 -49.41 0.71
C ILE A 10 -16.22 -48.14 -0.14
N SER A 11 -16.96 -48.08 -1.26
CA SER A 11 -17.02 -46.87 -2.09
C SER A 11 -17.66 -45.69 -1.36
N LEU A 12 -18.70 -45.90 -0.56
CA LEU A 12 -19.32 -44.86 0.27
C LEU A 12 -18.38 -44.34 1.36
N ILE A 13 -17.60 -45.22 2.00
CA ILE A 13 -16.61 -44.82 3.02
C ILE A 13 -15.49 -43.99 2.37
N LEU A 14 -14.97 -44.39 1.21
CA LEU A 14 -13.97 -43.63 0.46
C LEU A 14 -14.50 -42.26 -0.01
N LEU A 15 -15.74 -42.19 -0.49
CA LEU A 15 -16.39 -40.94 -0.89
C LEU A 15 -16.60 -40.00 0.30
N CYS A 16 -17.04 -40.52 1.45
CA CYS A 16 -17.18 -39.75 2.69
C CYS A 16 -15.81 -39.27 3.22
N SER A 17 -14.74 -40.05 3.03
CA SER A 17 -13.38 -39.69 3.46
C SER A 17 -12.80 -38.52 2.66
N ILE A 18 -13.15 -38.41 1.37
CA ILE A 18 -12.71 -37.32 0.49
C ILE A 18 -13.45 -36.00 0.79
N VAL A 19 -14.69 -36.06 1.29
CA VAL A 19 -15.51 -34.88 1.59
C VAL A 19 -15.18 -34.24 2.95
N ILE A 20 -14.59 -34.99 3.89
CA ILE A 20 -14.33 -34.51 5.27
C ILE A 20 -13.02 -33.68 5.37
N CYS A 21 -12.19 -33.60 4.32
CA CYS A 21 -10.80 -33.10 4.43
C CYS A 21 -10.49 -31.79 3.67
N SER A 22 -11.41 -30.82 3.60
CA SER A 22 -11.09 -29.54 2.94
C SER A 22 -11.80 -28.31 3.51
N SER A 23 -11.93 -28.21 4.83
CA SER A 23 -12.12 -26.90 5.47
C SER A 23 -10.76 -26.28 5.80
N VAL A 24 -10.14 -25.62 4.81
CA VAL A 24 -9.01 -24.73 5.10
C VAL A 24 -9.54 -23.55 5.92
N SER A 25 -9.12 -23.44 7.18
CA SER A 25 -9.36 -22.25 7.99
C SER A 25 -8.51 -21.11 7.43
N VAL A 26 -9.11 -20.19 6.67
CA VAL A 26 -8.46 -18.92 6.31
C VAL A 26 -8.53 -18.03 7.55
N PHE A 27 -7.39 -17.84 8.22
CA PHE A 27 -7.29 -16.92 9.34
C PHE A 27 -7.29 -15.47 8.82
N ALA A 28 -8.04 -14.60 9.49
CA ALA A 28 -7.95 -13.17 9.23
C ALA A 28 -6.55 -12.67 9.59
N ALA A 29 -5.95 -11.85 8.73
CA ALA A 29 -4.68 -11.20 9.00
C ALA A 29 -4.81 -9.69 8.86
N SER A 30 -4.01 -8.95 9.62
CA SER A 30 -3.94 -7.50 9.48
C SER A 30 -2.58 -7.00 9.92
N LYS A 31 -2.11 -5.96 9.25
CA LYS A 31 -0.88 -5.26 9.62
C LYS A 31 -1.05 -3.79 9.28
N THR A 32 -0.60 -2.92 10.17
CA THR A 32 -0.53 -1.47 9.95
C THR A 32 0.82 -1.00 10.45
N LEU A 33 1.59 -0.36 9.57
CA LEU A 33 2.93 0.15 9.88
C LEU A 33 2.84 1.36 10.81
N PHE A 34 1.97 2.30 10.47
CA PHE A 34 1.66 3.49 11.26
C PHE A 34 0.27 4.00 10.91
N SER A 35 -0.30 4.81 11.81
CA SER A 35 -1.71 5.22 11.77
C SER A 35 -1.94 6.71 11.49
N SER A 36 -0.88 7.47 11.20
CA SER A 36 -0.99 8.87 10.83
C SER A 36 0.25 9.35 10.09
N LEU A 37 0.11 10.49 9.44
CA LEU A 37 1.21 11.24 8.83
C LEU A 37 0.98 12.75 8.99
N GLN A 38 2.01 13.56 8.75
CA GLN A 38 1.87 15.02 8.85
C GLN A 38 0.98 15.56 7.72
N VAL A 39 -0.07 16.30 8.05
CA VAL A 39 -0.93 16.99 7.06
C VAL A 39 -0.10 17.79 6.06
N GLN A 40 -0.51 17.80 4.79
CA GLN A 40 0.15 18.57 3.74
C GLN A 40 0.24 20.06 4.11
N GLU A 41 1.44 20.63 4.05
CA GLU A 41 1.69 22.03 4.45
C GLU A 41 1.08 23.03 3.45
N LYS A 42 0.81 22.60 2.21
CA LYS A 42 0.12 23.39 1.16
C LYS A 42 -0.80 22.51 0.33
N THR A 43 -1.75 23.15 -0.36
CA THR A 43 -2.82 22.49 -1.13
C THR A 43 -2.34 21.45 -2.14
N ASN A 44 -1.17 21.65 -2.77
CA ASN A 44 -0.65 20.75 -3.80
C ASN A 44 0.53 19.89 -3.32
N TRP A 45 0.74 19.78 -2.00
CA TRP A 45 1.91 19.11 -1.40
C TRP A 45 1.60 17.74 -0.79
N CYS A 46 0.50 17.10 -1.18
CA CYS A 46 0.19 15.72 -0.79
C CYS A 46 1.37 14.77 -1.04
N TRP A 47 2.04 14.91 -2.19
CA TRP A 47 3.22 14.13 -2.56
C TRP A 47 4.42 14.36 -1.64
N ALA A 48 4.62 15.57 -1.12
CA ALA A 48 5.73 15.89 -0.23
C ALA A 48 5.48 15.35 1.18
N SER A 49 4.23 15.44 1.66
CA SER A 49 3.79 14.82 2.91
C SER A 49 3.95 13.29 2.87
N VAL A 50 3.51 12.65 1.78
CA VAL A 50 3.66 11.21 1.57
C VAL A 50 5.13 10.83 1.48
N ALA A 51 5.94 11.53 0.69
CA ALA A 51 7.37 11.26 0.54
C ALA A 51 8.14 11.39 1.86
N ARG A 52 7.81 12.42 2.66
CA ARG A 52 8.35 12.61 4.01
C ARG A 52 8.13 11.37 4.87
N GLN A 53 6.88 10.91 4.97
CA GLN A 53 6.55 9.80 5.85
C GLN A 53 7.06 8.46 5.30
N ASN A 54 6.90 8.21 4.00
CA ASN A 54 7.32 6.97 3.35
C ASN A 54 8.84 6.78 3.45
N GLY A 55 9.60 7.80 3.06
CA GLY A 55 11.06 7.75 3.10
C GLY A 55 11.62 7.68 4.52
N TYR A 56 11.08 8.48 5.45
CA TYR A 56 11.49 8.44 6.85
C TYR A 56 11.22 7.07 7.50
N TRP A 57 10.04 6.50 7.24
CA TRP A 57 9.68 5.18 7.75
C TRP A 57 10.61 4.11 7.18
N TRP A 58 10.81 4.10 5.87
CA TRP A 58 11.70 3.14 5.22
C TRP A 58 13.12 3.22 5.82
N ALA A 59 13.64 4.43 6.00
CA ALA A 59 14.96 4.65 6.57
C ALA A 59 15.04 4.12 8.00
N ASN A 60 14.15 4.54 8.91
CA ASN A 60 14.20 4.10 10.31
C ASN A 60 13.93 2.61 10.51
N TYR A 61 13.03 2.03 9.72
CA TYR A 61 12.65 0.63 9.87
C TYR A 61 13.74 -0.31 9.35
N ASN A 62 14.38 0.02 8.23
CA ASN A 62 15.35 -0.86 7.57
C ASN A 62 16.81 -0.53 7.91
N GLU A 63 17.12 0.73 8.22
CA GLU A 63 18.48 1.23 8.42
C GLU A 63 18.44 2.23 9.58
N PRO A 64 18.46 1.82 10.86
CA PRO A 64 18.02 2.62 12.01
C PRO A 64 18.74 3.98 12.19
N ILE A 65 18.34 4.97 11.40
CA ILE A 65 18.95 6.31 11.38
C ILE A 65 18.38 7.12 12.53
N THR A 66 19.23 7.70 13.37
CA THR A 66 18.80 8.60 14.46
C THR A 66 18.63 10.05 13.96
N SER A 67 17.84 10.27 12.91
CA SER A 67 17.60 11.60 12.33
C SER A 67 16.13 12.00 12.45
N TYR A 68 15.83 13.30 12.47
CA TYR A 68 14.45 13.78 12.37
C TYR A 68 13.97 13.75 10.91
N PRO A 69 12.68 13.45 10.64
CA PRO A 69 12.15 13.44 9.27
C PRO A 69 12.40 14.77 8.57
N ARG A 70 12.78 14.74 7.28
CA ARG A 70 12.83 15.93 6.42
C ARG A 70 11.49 16.68 6.47
N THR A 71 11.51 18.01 6.36
CA THR A 71 10.25 18.77 6.26
C THR A 71 9.66 18.63 4.87
N GLN A 72 8.35 18.89 4.70
CA GLN A 72 7.76 18.91 3.35
C GLN A 72 8.34 20.06 2.53
N THR A 73 8.60 21.18 3.17
CA THR A 73 9.31 22.33 2.58
C THR A 73 10.68 21.92 2.03
N ASP A 74 11.49 21.16 2.77
CA ASP A 74 12.81 20.69 2.27
C ASP A 74 12.66 19.77 1.05
N ILE A 75 11.68 18.86 1.09
CA ILE A 75 11.40 17.95 -0.03
C ILE A 75 10.99 18.74 -1.28
N VAL A 76 10.16 19.77 -1.11
CA VAL A 76 9.72 20.61 -2.23
C VAL A 76 10.87 21.44 -2.78
N ILE A 77 11.71 22.02 -1.92
CA ILE A 77 12.91 22.75 -2.36
C ILE A 77 13.85 21.82 -3.13
N HIS A 78 14.07 20.59 -2.65
CA HIS A 78 14.90 19.58 -3.32
C HIS A 78 14.37 19.27 -4.73
N VAL A 79 13.09 18.91 -4.83
CA VAL A 79 12.51 18.42 -6.09
C VAL A 79 12.20 19.56 -7.08
N LYS A 80 11.74 20.71 -6.60
CA LYS A 80 11.26 21.83 -7.44
C LYS A 80 12.24 22.99 -7.53
N GLY A 81 13.33 22.98 -6.77
CA GLY A 81 14.31 24.08 -6.70
C GLY A 81 13.84 25.31 -5.92
N GLY A 82 12.69 25.25 -5.24
CA GLY A 82 12.15 26.37 -4.47
C GLY A 82 10.79 26.09 -3.84
N ILE A 83 10.30 27.02 -3.03
CA ILE A 83 9.01 26.90 -2.34
C ILE A 83 7.87 27.22 -3.30
N VAL A 84 7.38 26.21 -4.02
CA VAL A 84 6.29 26.35 -5.01
C VAL A 84 5.11 25.43 -4.69
N ASN A 85 3.87 25.93 -4.79
CA ASN A 85 2.66 25.16 -4.52
C ASN A 85 2.20 24.37 -5.77
N GLN A 86 2.97 23.37 -6.19
CA GLN A 86 2.71 22.57 -7.39
C GLN A 86 2.69 21.07 -7.07
N GLY A 87 1.92 20.30 -7.84
CA GLY A 87 1.93 18.83 -7.78
C GLY A 87 3.23 18.26 -8.34
N ALA A 88 3.47 16.97 -8.06
CA ALA A 88 4.61 16.22 -8.57
C ALA A 88 4.19 15.15 -9.58
N ASN A 89 4.97 15.03 -10.65
CA ASN A 89 4.89 13.90 -11.58
C ASN A 89 5.56 12.65 -10.99
N GLY A 90 5.54 11.55 -11.75
CA GLY A 90 6.06 10.28 -11.28
C GLY A 90 7.55 10.27 -10.91
N SER A 91 8.42 10.85 -11.73
CA SER A 91 9.86 10.89 -11.43
C SER A 91 10.17 11.81 -10.26
N GLU A 92 9.45 12.92 -10.14
CA GLU A 92 9.52 13.83 -9.00
C GLU A 92 9.08 13.14 -7.71
N GLN A 93 8.06 12.28 -7.75
CA GLN A 93 7.67 11.48 -6.57
C GLN A 93 8.76 10.47 -6.20
N VAL A 94 9.42 9.81 -7.15
CA VAL A 94 10.54 8.91 -6.87
C VAL A 94 11.68 9.67 -6.17
N ASP A 95 12.07 10.81 -6.72
CA ASP A 95 13.11 11.67 -6.14
C ASP A 95 12.73 12.18 -4.74
N ALA A 96 11.48 12.63 -4.55
CA ALA A 96 10.96 13.04 -3.26
C ALA A 96 11.08 11.93 -2.19
N ASN A 97 10.66 10.70 -2.54
CA ASN A 97 10.70 9.56 -1.62
C ASN A 97 12.15 9.15 -1.31
N LYS A 98 13.05 9.26 -2.29
CA LYS A 98 14.49 8.99 -2.12
C LYS A 98 15.13 10.00 -1.17
N TYR A 99 14.87 11.29 -1.37
CA TYR A 99 15.33 12.36 -0.49
C TYR A 99 14.72 12.26 0.92
N GLY A 100 13.43 11.90 1.01
CA GLY A 100 12.77 11.60 2.28
C GLY A 100 13.41 10.43 3.04
N ALA A 101 14.02 9.48 2.31
CA ALA A 101 14.85 8.40 2.83
C ALA A 101 16.33 8.78 2.96
N TYR A 102 16.64 10.07 3.05
CA TYR A 102 18.00 10.63 3.20
C TYR A 102 18.97 10.20 2.10
N ASP A 103 18.45 9.99 0.89
CA ASP A 103 19.22 9.53 -0.27
C ASP A 103 20.00 8.24 0.01
N HIS A 104 19.54 7.44 0.98
CA HIS A 104 20.26 6.27 1.47
C HIS A 104 20.59 5.33 0.31
N SER A 105 21.82 4.81 0.22
CA SER A 105 22.28 4.05 -0.95
C SER A 105 21.42 2.82 -1.27
N LYS A 106 20.84 2.20 -0.24
CA LYS A 106 19.92 1.04 -0.37
C LYS A 106 18.46 1.40 -0.67
N ALA A 107 18.08 2.69 -0.60
CA ALA A 107 16.74 3.18 -0.90
C ALA A 107 16.48 3.12 -2.41
N ASN A 108 16.27 1.93 -2.94
CA ASN A 108 15.94 1.75 -4.35
C ASN A 108 14.44 1.89 -4.51
N LEU A 109 14.01 2.85 -5.32
CA LEU A 109 12.61 3.14 -5.59
C LEU A 109 12.39 2.94 -7.08
N THR A 110 11.23 2.41 -7.41
CA THR A 110 10.72 2.44 -8.76
C THR A 110 9.30 2.99 -8.72
N ALA A 111 8.75 3.16 -9.91
CA ALA A 111 7.37 3.53 -10.03
C ALA A 111 6.70 2.83 -11.20
N GLY A 112 5.40 2.61 -11.05
CA GLY A 112 4.59 1.87 -12.00
C GLY A 112 3.22 2.49 -12.16
N THR A 113 2.67 2.34 -13.36
CA THR A 113 1.29 2.71 -13.68
C THR A 113 0.34 1.60 -13.29
N GLY A 114 -0.91 1.97 -12.98
CA GLY A 114 -1.96 1.04 -12.60
C GLY A 114 -1.81 0.49 -11.17
N SER A 115 -2.77 -0.35 -10.78
CA SER A 115 -2.84 -0.92 -9.45
C SER A 115 -1.89 -2.10 -9.27
N LEU A 116 -1.24 -2.15 -8.12
CA LEU A 116 -0.56 -3.35 -7.63
C LEU A 116 -1.59 -4.35 -7.12
N SER A 117 -1.33 -5.64 -7.32
CA SER A 117 -2.20 -6.69 -6.78
C SER A 117 -2.28 -6.62 -5.24
N TYR A 118 -3.39 -7.09 -4.66
CA TYR A 118 -3.54 -7.14 -3.21
C TYR A 118 -2.42 -7.93 -2.51
N SER A 119 -2.02 -9.07 -3.08
CA SER A 119 -0.92 -9.89 -2.55
C SER A 119 0.42 -9.14 -2.61
N THR A 120 0.65 -8.34 -3.65
CA THR A 120 1.82 -7.45 -3.73
C THR A 120 1.80 -6.40 -2.63
N ILE A 121 0.68 -5.73 -2.39
CA ILE A 121 0.53 -4.75 -1.30
C ILE A 121 0.84 -5.42 0.04
N LYS A 122 0.21 -6.56 0.33
CA LYS A 122 0.43 -7.34 1.54
C LYS A 122 1.91 -7.70 1.72
N ALA A 123 2.58 -8.17 0.67
CA ALA A 123 4.00 -8.53 0.73
C ALA A 123 4.92 -7.33 1.07
N TYR A 124 4.64 -6.14 0.55
CA TYR A 124 5.39 -4.93 0.90
C TYR A 124 5.16 -4.50 2.35
N ILE A 125 3.90 -4.46 2.79
CA ILE A 125 3.56 -4.15 4.17
C ILE A 125 4.17 -5.15 5.14
N GLU A 126 4.21 -6.44 4.80
CA GLU A 126 4.87 -7.44 5.65
C GLU A 126 6.36 -7.18 5.87
N GLN A 127 7.03 -6.55 4.90
CA GLN A 127 8.42 -6.15 5.01
C GLN A 127 8.62 -4.75 5.63
N GLY A 128 7.56 -4.12 6.14
CA GLY A 128 7.66 -2.76 6.68
C GLY A 128 7.83 -1.69 5.60
N LYS A 129 7.42 -1.96 4.36
CA LYS A 129 7.56 -1.07 3.21
C LYS A 129 6.21 -0.45 2.85
N PRO A 130 5.92 0.80 3.23
CA PRO A 130 4.71 1.50 2.79
C PRO A 130 4.81 1.85 1.30
N LEU A 131 3.67 2.14 0.68
CA LEU A 131 3.57 2.40 -0.76
C LEU A 131 2.92 3.76 -1.00
N ALA A 132 3.61 4.64 -1.74
CA ALA A 132 3.01 5.89 -2.17
C ALA A 132 2.13 5.61 -3.39
N VAL A 133 0.84 5.96 -3.31
CA VAL A 133 -0.16 5.69 -4.34
C VAL A 133 -0.79 7.01 -4.76
N THR A 134 -0.80 7.28 -6.06
CA THR A 134 -1.49 8.42 -6.64
C THR A 134 -2.84 7.96 -7.18
N GLN A 135 -3.92 8.45 -6.58
CA GLN A 135 -5.24 8.40 -7.20
C GLN A 135 -5.37 9.58 -8.16
N VAL A 136 -5.91 9.31 -9.34
CA VAL A 136 -6.02 10.27 -10.44
C VAL A 136 -7.49 10.42 -10.81
N TYR A 137 -7.95 11.66 -11.06
CA TYR A 137 -9.29 11.91 -11.57
C TYR A 137 -9.41 11.39 -13.01
N ASN A 138 -10.57 10.87 -13.41
CA ASN A 138 -10.77 10.23 -14.71
C ASN A 138 -10.41 11.10 -15.94
N ASP A 139 -10.54 12.42 -15.83
CA ASP A 139 -10.19 13.40 -16.87
C ASP A 139 -8.74 13.92 -16.76
N LEU A 140 -7.96 13.39 -15.81
CA LEU A 140 -6.58 13.76 -15.51
C LEU A 140 -6.38 15.19 -15.00
N SER A 141 -7.46 15.91 -14.64
CA SER A 141 -7.40 17.29 -14.14
C SER A 141 -6.85 17.43 -12.72
N SER A 142 -6.90 16.34 -11.93
CA SER A 142 -6.51 16.32 -10.54
C SER A 142 -5.92 14.97 -10.15
N ALA A 143 -5.02 14.99 -9.17
CA ALA A 143 -4.46 13.79 -8.56
C ALA A 143 -4.20 14.06 -7.09
N HIS A 144 -4.29 13.01 -6.27
CA HIS A 144 -3.96 13.08 -4.86
C HIS A 144 -3.12 11.88 -4.46
N ASN A 145 -1.99 12.15 -3.81
CA ASN A 145 -1.03 11.14 -3.41
C ASN A 145 -1.32 10.75 -1.95
N ILE A 146 -1.48 9.46 -1.70
CA ILE A 146 -1.73 8.89 -0.38
C ILE A 146 -0.71 7.81 -0.08
N LEU A 147 -0.66 7.40 1.18
CA LEU A 147 0.30 6.41 1.64
C LEU A 147 -0.42 5.15 2.09
N VAL A 148 -0.24 4.04 1.39
CA VAL A 148 -0.70 2.73 1.86
C VAL A 148 0.22 2.26 2.97
N THR A 149 -0.35 2.06 4.16
CA THR A 149 0.37 1.75 5.40
C THR A 149 0.01 0.38 5.97
N GLY A 150 -0.95 -0.31 5.37
CA GLY A 150 -1.39 -1.58 5.91
C GLY A 150 -2.39 -2.33 5.04
N TYR A 151 -2.84 -3.45 5.59
CA TYR A 151 -3.90 -4.28 5.01
C TYR A 151 -4.69 -4.95 6.14
N SER A 152 -5.91 -5.38 5.82
CA SER A 152 -6.64 -6.41 6.58
C SER A 152 -7.41 -7.34 5.64
N ASP A 153 -7.32 -8.65 5.86
CA ASP A 153 -8.02 -9.68 5.09
C ASP A 153 -8.57 -10.79 5.96
N GLY A 154 -9.47 -11.58 5.37
CA GLY A 154 -10.03 -12.80 5.92
C GLY A 154 -10.89 -13.50 4.88
N THR A 155 -11.70 -14.47 5.30
CA THR A 155 -12.62 -15.15 4.39
C THR A 155 -13.58 -14.16 3.73
N GLY A 156 -13.45 -13.98 2.41
CA GLY A 156 -14.35 -13.17 1.60
C GLY A 156 -14.09 -11.66 1.60
N TYR A 157 -13.01 -11.15 2.21
CA TYR A 157 -12.68 -9.72 2.15
C TYR A 157 -11.18 -9.44 2.09
N GLN A 158 -10.85 -8.34 1.43
CA GLN A 158 -9.51 -7.79 1.28
C GLN A 158 -9.60 -6.28 1.38
N ASN A 159 -8.97 -5.69 2.40
CA ASN A 159 -8.96 -4.26 2.63
C ASN A 159 -7.53 -3.71 2.61
N VAL A 160 -7.42 -2.49 2.11
CA VAL A 160 -6.21 -1.66 2.14
C VAL A 160 -6.37 -0.65 3.27
N VAL A 161 -5.31 -0.49 4.06
CA VAL A 161 -5.19 0.56 5.07
C VAL A 161 -4.25 1.63 4.53
N TYR A 162 -4.68 2.89 4.57
CA TYR A 162 -3.92 4.02 4.03
C TYR A 162 -4.02 5.25 4.93
N CYS A 163 -3.10 6.18 4.79
CA CYS A 163 -3.14 7.50 5.40
C CYS A 163 -3.30 8.57 4.31
N ASP A 164 -4.16 9.54 4.56
CA ASP A 164 -4.44 10.65 3.65
C ASP A 164 -3.71 11.91 4.14
N PRO A 165 -2.85 12.57 3.34
CA PRO A 165 -2.18 13.80 3.74
C PRO A 165 -3.09 15.02 3.81
N PHE A 166 -4.33 14.96 3.32
CA PHE A 166 -5.30 16.03 3.46
C PHE A 166 -5.62 16.33 4.93
N ASP A 167 -5.73 15.29 5.76
CA ASP A 167 -6.06 15.39 7.18
C ASP A 167 -5.14 14.60 8.12
N GLY A 168 -4.19 13.84 7.56
CA GLY A 168 -3.21 13.05 8.29
C GLY A 168 -3.76 11.75 8.87
N ASN A 169 -5.03 11.41 8.61
CA ASN A 169 -5.71 10.29 9.27
C ASN A 169 -5.55 8.98 8.52
N LYS A 170 -5.72 7.88 9.27
CA LYS A 170 -5.78 6.52 8.74
C LYS A 170 -7.21 6.15 8.33
N TYR A 171 -7.32 5.54 7.16
CA TYR A 171 -8.53 5.02 6.57
C TYR A 171 -8.38 3.53 6.23
N THR A 172 -9.51 2.87 5.99
CA THR A 172 -9.55 1.48 5.55
C THR A 172 -10.68 1.33 4.55
N MET A 173 -10.40 0.68 3.42
CA MET A 173 -11.44 0.38 2.43
C MET A 173 -11.15 -0.92 1.69
N SER A 174 -12.16 -1.47 1.03
CA SER A 174 -11.97 -2.68 0.20
C SER A 174 -10.94 -2.43 -0.90
N TYR A 175 -10.10 -3.42 -1.17
CA TYR A 175 -9.09 -3.35 -2.24
C TYR A 175 -9.72 -2.97 -3.59
N THR A 176 -10.87 -3.57 -3.92
CA THR A 176 -11.61 -3.26 -5.14
C THR A 176 -12.02 -1.79 -5.21
N THR A 177 -12.56 -1.22 -4.13
CA THR A 177 -12.89 0.21 -4.08
C THR A 177 -11.64 1.06 -4.20
N PHE A 178 -10.56 0.68 -3.52
CA PHE A 178 -9.28 1.41 -3.56
C PHE A 178 -8.67 1.48 -4.97
N CYS A 179 -8.77 0.40 -5.75
CA CYS A 179 -8.33 0.38 -7.14
C CYS A 179 -9.22 1.22 -8.05
N ASN A 180 -10.54 1.16 -7.84
CA ASN A 180 -11.53 1.88 -8.64
C ASN A 180 -11.73 3.34 -8.23
N GLY A 181 -10.92 3.84 -7.28
CA GLY A 181 -11.02 5.21 -6.74
C GLY A 181 -11.48 5.24 -5.29
N TRP A 182 -10.69 5.86 -4.41
CA TRP A 182 -11.18 6.10 -3.03
C TRP A 182 -12.34 7.10 -3.00
N MET A 183 -12.44 7.95 -4.02
CA MET A 183 -13.46 8.98 -4.21
C MET A 183 -14.15 8.78 -5.56
N PRO A 184 -15.38 9.30 -5.73
CA PRO A 184 -16.05 9.31 -7.02
C PRO A 184 -15.17 9.92 -8.11
N ASN A 185 -15.11 9.27 -9.27
CA ASN A 185 -14.33 9.66 -10.46
C ASN A 185 -12.80 9.64 -10.31
N TYR A 186 -12.27 9.07 -9.23
CA TYR A 186 -10.86 8.76 -9.13
C TYR A 186 -10.58 7.31 -9.54
N PHE A 187 -9.34 6.99 -9.84
CA PHE A 187 -8.84 5.63 -9.98
C PHE A 187 -7.37 5.55 -9.56
N TRP A 188 -6.87 4.36 -9.25
CA TRP A 188 -5.44 4.17 -9.00
C TRP A 188 -4.66 4.32 -10.31
N GLY A 189 -4.04 5.49 -10.50
CA GLY A 189 -3.27 5.78 -11.71
C GLY A 189 -1.81 5.35 -11.62
N TYR A 190 -1.18 5.56 -10.46
CA TYR A 190 0.27 5.45 -10.33
C TYR A 190 0.72 5.09 -8.92
N SER A 191 1.87 4.46 -8.78
CA SER A 191 2.46 4.13 -7.48
C SER A 191 3.99 4.23 -7.50
N VAL A 192 4.56 4.72 -6.41
CA VAL A 192 5.99 4.69 -6.11
C VAL A 192 6.22 3.69 -4.98
N TYR A 193 7.13 2.75 -5.21
CA TYR A 193 7.40 1.65 -4.29
C TYR A 193 8.86 1.24 -4.29
N TRP A 194 9.29 0.67 -3.16
CA TRP A 194 10.68 0.28 -2.92
C TRP A 194 11.06 -0.93 -3.78
N TRP A 195 11.91 -0.72 -4.78
CA TRP A 195 12.48 -1.79 -5.59
C TRP A 195 13.55 -2.54 -4.80
N ASN A 196 13.62 -3.86 -4.98
CA ASN A 196 14.54 -4.82 -4.34
C ASN A 196 14.14 -5.41 -2.98
N TRP A 197 14.47 -6.71 -2.93
CA TRP A 197 14.54 -7.60 -1.79
C TRP A 197 16.03 -7.83 -1.51
N SER A 198 16.42 -7.64 -0.26
CA SER A 198 17.61 -8.24 0.33
C SER A 198 17.28 -8.53 1.78
#